data_AF-K2BG54-F1
#
_entry.id   AF-K2BG54-F1
#
_cell.length_a   1.000
_cell.length_b   1.000
_cell.length_c   1.000
_cell.angle_alpha   90.00
_cell.angle_beta   90.00
_cell.angle_gamma   90.00
#
_symmetry.space_group_name_H-M   'P 1'
#
loop_
_entity.id
_entity.type
_entity.pdbx_description
1 polymer ?
#
loop_
_entity_poly.entity_id
_entity_poly.type
_entity_poly.pdbx_seq_one_letter_code
_entity_poly.pdbx_strand_id
1 'polypeptide(L)'
;MPYLTREDGTHFVIPSYRDVISVKNAAAAKKEIMQLSSSYGQYIAIRETGPVQYEVAYSNDTGYLFGESVWHYFKQPLEMIYCEAIPNTTEVILVIVKDWSVYLDGRFPADGVQEELVSFLTQSNHFAIYVYGNVPISQTYEKDKFSFEPSAVRSFTVLDAPIFNTLPLYPAFQLQTVDRAIKARGIGMLPVKNFIGVGVAAVVILILWIYLKSVGVSVPKSIAAQINPYQTFSIALSSPAPEKVLRVFSDRLVTVFSMPGWLPGHINYATGSLTMSVQSQGSNIQTLLDWANRNNAVLTLNANGIDIALPVTIENRQAPVKIYSLQQIVIEFSDNLALIYPGNHLSIAPIVSAGVYSTIALTLSIESLSPATIALIGKACQGLPLVLNNMDLAVDSDGLLTGKISFEALGTQL
;
A
#
# COMPACT_ATOMS: atom_id res chain seq x y z
N MET A 1 25.73 6.54 -18.51
CA MET A 1 25.67 5.09 -18.24
C MET A 1 25.17 4.88 -16.82
N PRO A 2 24.36 3.85 -16.53
CA PRO A 2 23.79 3.62 -15.19
C PRO A 2 24.79 3.07 -14.16
N TYR A 3 26.04 2.84 -14.56
CA TYR A 3 27.12 2.38 -13.69
C TYR A 3 28.49 2.79 -14.20
N LEU A 4 29.47 2.72 -13.30
CA LEU A 4 30.90 2.88 -13.53
C LEU A 4 31.56 1.51 -13.32
N THR A 5 32.28 1.03 -14.32
CA THR A 5 33.04 -0.22 -14.20
C THR A 5 34.47 0.10 -13.82
N ARG A 6 34.94 -0.48 -12.72
CA ARG A 6 36.35 -0.46 -12.32
C ARG A 6 37.16 -1.43 -13.18
N GLU A 7 38.47 -1.24 -13.25
CA GLU A 7 39.39 -2.09 -14.03
C GLU A 7 39.30 -3.59 -13.70
N ASP A 8 38.93 -3.94 -12.47
CA ASP A 8 38.73 -5.33 -12.03
C ASP A 8 37.37 -5.92 -12.42
N GLY A 9 36.53 -5.18 -13.16
CA GLY A 9 35.19 -5.59 -13.58
C GLY A 9 34.10 -5.31 -12.55
N THR A 10 34.41 -4.72 -11.39
CA THR A 10 33.39 -4.36 -10.40
C THR A 10 32.50 -3.23 -10.93
N HIS A 11 31.18 -3.38 -10.78
CA HIS A 11 30.21 -2.33 -11.11
C HIS A 11 29.85 -1.49 -9.89
N PHE A 12 30.08 -0.19 -10.00
CA PHE A 12 29.55 0.83 -9.10
C PHE A 12 28.36 1.50 -9.77
N VAL A 13 27.17 1.29 -9.21
CA VAL A 13 25.89 1.66 -9.81
C VAL A 13 25.48 3.06 -9.37
N ILE A 14 25.04 3.85 -10.34
CA ILE A 14 24.35 5.13 -10.13
C ILE A 14 22.86 4.79 -10.14
N PRO A 15 22.15 4.87 -8.99
CA PRO A 15 20.76 4.43 -8.93
C PRO A 15 19.88 5.32 -9.80
N SER A 16 18.85 4.70 -10.38
CA SER A 16 17.86 5.40 -11.21
C SER A 16 16.95 6.29 -10.37
N TYR A 17 16.78 5.96 -9.09
CA TYR A 17 15.93 6.71 -8.17
C TYR A 17 16.39 6.51 -6.72
N ARG A 18 16.26 7.56 -5.90
CA ARG A 18 16.45 7.53 -4.45
C ARG A 18 15.21 8.13 -3.79
N ASP A 19 14.76 7.54 -2.70
CA ASP A 19 13.64 8.06 -1.93
C ASP A 19 13.79 7.80 -0.43
N VAL A 20 13.17 8.66 0.38
CA VAL A 20 13.12 8.54 1.84
C VAL A 20 11.71 8.17 2.26
N ILE A 21 11.54 6.89 2.61
CA ILE A 21 10.26 6.32 2.98
C ILE A 21 10.06 6.42 4.49
N SER A 22 9.02 7.14 4.89
CA SER A 22 8.63 7.28 6.29
C SER A 22 7.69 6.15 6.73
N VAL A 23 8.12 5.39 7.73
CA VAL A 23 7.46 4.19 8.24
C VAL A 23 6.33 4.56 9.18
N LYS A 24 5.11 4.73 8.65
CA LYS A 24 3.89 4.75 9.49
C LYS A 24 3.52 3.33 9.96
N ASN A 25 3.78 2.33 9.13
CA ASN A 25 3.59 0.90 9.38
C ASN A 25 4.56 0.12 8.47
N ALA A 26 5.24 -0.91 8.99
CA ALA A 26 6.18 -1.74 8.24
C ALA A 26 5.54 -2.42 7.01
N ALA A 27 4.25 -2.77 7.06
CA ALA A 27 3.52 -3.31 5.92
C ALA A 27 3.31 -2.28 4.80
N ALA A 28 3.05 -1.01 5.17
CA ALA A 28 2.92 0.08 4.23
C ALA A 28 4.27 0.39 3.56
N ALA A 29 5.36 0.47 4.35
CA ALA A 29 6.71 0.65 3.83
C ALA A 29 7.11 -0.47 2.85
N LYS A 30 6.79 -1.73 3.18
CA LYS A 30 7.01 -2.86 2.25
C LYS A 30 6.27 -2.66 0.93
N LYS A 31 4.98 -2.30 0.99
CA LYS A 31 4.15 -2.10 -0.21
C LYS A 31 4.70 -0.98 -1.09
N GLU A 32 5.09 0.13 -0.48
CA GLU A 32 5.65 1.29 -1.16
C GLU A 32 6.99 0.97 -1.83
N ILE A 33 7.92 0.32 -1.12
CA ILE A 33 9.20 -0.14 -1.69
C ILE A 33 8.96 -1.07 -2.89
N MET A 34 8.03 -2.03 -2.75
CA MET A 34 7.70 -2.95 -3.84
C MET A 34 7.11 -2.20 -5.05
N GLN A 35 6.23 -1.23 -4.81
CA GLN A 35 5.64 -0.43 -5.89
C GLN A 35 6.71 0.38 -6.62
N LEU A 36 7.57 1.10 -5.90
CA LEU A 36 8.66 1.88 -6.50
C LEU A 36 9.65 1.00 -7.26
N SER A 37 9.94 -0.21 -6.75
CA SER A 37 10.83 -1.14 -7.43
C SER A 37 10.31 -1.62 -8.80
N SER A 38 8.98 -1.64 -8.99
CA SER A 38 8.40 -1.99 -10.29
C SER A 38 8.66 -0.93 -11.37
N SER A 39 8.89 0.32 -10.95
CA SER A 39 9.12 1.46 -11.84
C SER A 39 10.60 1.81 -12.01
N TYR A 40 11.40 1.66 -10.94
CA TYR A 40 12.78 2.16 -10.89
C TYR A 40 13.86 1.06 -10.78
N GLY A 41 13.44 -0.20 -10.65
CA GLY A 41 14.32 -1.36 -10.77
C GLY A 41 14.24 -2.36 -9.62
N GLN A 42 14.58 -3.61 -9.93
CA GLN A 42 14.41 -4.77 -9.04
C GLN A 42 15.56 -4.97 -8.04
N TYR A 43 16.63 -4.19 -8.16
CA TYR A 43 17.75 -4.22 -7.23
C TYR A 43 17.74 -2.95 -6.39
N ILE A 44 17.76 -3.13 -5.07
CA ILE A 44 17.69 -2.04 -4.12
C ILE A 44 18.75 -2.19 -3.04
N ALA A 45 19.11 -1.06 -2.44
CA ALA A 45 19.80 -1.02 -1.16
C ALA A 45 18.98 -0.14 -0.21
N ILE A 46 18.79 -0.63 1.01
CA ILE A 46 17.98 0.03 2.04
C ILE A 46 18.90 0.41 3.20
N ARG A 47 18.84 1.67 3.60
CA ARG A 47 19.56 2.25 4.74
C ARG A 47 18.58 2.89 5.72
N GLU A 48 18.82 2.69 7.01
CA GLU A 48 18.10 3.41 8.06
C GLU A 48 18.70 4.81 8.22
N THR A 49 17.89 5.83 8.00
CA THR A 49 18.28 7.25 8.20
C THR A 49 17.73 7.82 9.49
N GLY A 50 16.75 7.15 10.10
CA GLY A 50 16.16 7.51 11.39
C GLY A 50 15.34 6.37 11.98
N PRO A 51 14.73 6.56 13.17
CA PRO A 51 13.98 5.51 13.87
C PRO A 51 12.75 5.02 13.09
N VAL A 52 12.25 5.82 12.15
CA VAL A 52 11.07 5.53 11.34
C VAL A 52 11.28 5.91 9.87
N GLN A 53 12.52 5.97 9.39
CA GLN A 53 12.84 6.39 8.03
C GLN A 53 13.85 5.47 7.38
N TYR A 54 13.54 5.04 6.16
CA TYR A 54 14.43 4.30 5.31
C TYR A 54 14.74 5.11 4.07
N GLU A 55 16.00 5.27 3.75
CA GLU A 55 16.44 5.67 2.42
C GLU A 55 16.59 4.43 1.56
N VAL A 56 16.02 4.48 0.36
CA VAL A 56 16.02 3.38 -0.59
C VAL A 56 16.53 3.88 -1.93
N ALA A 57 17.57 3.23 -2.44
CA ALA A 57 18.08 3.45 -3.78
C ALA A 57 17.66 2.29 -4.69
N TYR A 58 17.17 2.61 -5.88
CA TYR A 58 16.63 1.66 -6.86
C TYR A 58 17.48 1.62 -8.12
N SER A 59 17.72 0.42 -8.65
CA SER A 59 18.41 0.23 -9.92
C SER A 59 17.96 -1.03 -10.65
N ASN A 60 18.11 -1.02 -11.98
CA ASN A 60 17.97 -2.18 -12.84
C ASN A 60 19.23 -3.05 -12.88
N ASP A 61 20.36 -2.50 -12.44
CA ASP A 61 21.67 -3.17 -12.47
C ASP A 61 22.11 -3.65 -11.09
N THR A 62 22.96 -4.67 -11.08
CA THR A 62 23.60 -5.17 -9.85
C THR A 62 24.96 -4.50 -9.64
N GLY A 63 25.37 -4.36 -8.37
CA GLY A 63 26.66 -3.79 -8.01
C GLY A 63 26.62 -3.12 -6.65
N TYR A 64 27.47 -2.12 -6.47
CA TYR A 64 27.55 -1.31 -5.26
C TYR A 64 27.11 0.12 -5.55
N LEU A 65 26.33 0.74 -4.66
CA LEU A 65 25.96 2.14 -4.83
C LEU A 65 27.21 3.02 -4.85
N PHE A 66 27.36 3.82 -5.90
CA PHE A 66 28.58 4.56 -6.16
C PHE A 66 28.80 5.71 -5.17
N GLY A 67 27.88 6.68 -5.12
CA GLY A 67 28.03 7.85 -4.26
C GLY A 67 28.15 7.50 -2.79
N GLU A 68 27.40 6.51 -2.31
CA GLU A 68 27.41 6.04 -0.93
C GLU A 68 28.74 5.38 -0.57
N SER A 69 29.35 4.65 -1.51
CA SER A 69 30.68 4.05 -1.33
C SER A 69 31.78 5.10 -1.22
N VAL A 70 31.74 6.13 -2.06
CA VAL A 70 32.67 7.28 -1.99
C VAL A 70 32.47 8.04 -0.69
N TRP A 71 31.23 8.35 -0.34
CA TRP A 71 30.91 9.06 0.89
C TRP A 71 31.39 8.32 2.15
N HIS A 72 31.23 7.00 2.17
CA HIS A 72 31.72 6.16 3.27
C HIS A 72 33.24 6.10 3.35
N TYR A 73 33.95 6.10 2.20
CA TYR A 73 35.41 6.17 2.17
C TYR A 73 35.93 7.39 2.96
N PHE A 74 35.28 8.54 2.80
CA PHE A 74 35.61 9.79 3.51
C PHE A 74 35.03 9.90 4.92
N LYS A 75 34.56 8.80 5.53
CA LYS A 75 33.99 8.77 6.89
C LYS A 75 32.69 9.57 7.04
N GLN A 76 31.92 9.64 5.97
CA GLN A 76 30.55 10.15 5.96
C GLN A 76 30.37 11.60 6.48
N PRO A 77 31.09 12.60 5.95
CA PRO A 77 30.85 14.00 6.31
C PRO A 77 29.41 14.44 5.98
N LEU A 78 28.85 15.35 6.77
CA LEU A 78 27.47 15.86 6.60
C LEU A 78 27.23 16.41 5.18
N GLU A 79 28.19 17.19 4.69
CA GLU A 79 28.18 17.85 3.39
C GLU A 79 29.52 17.59 2.70
N MET A 80 29.45 17.06 1.48
CA MET A 80 30.63 16.64 0.73
C MET A 80 30.49 16.97 -0.74
N ILE A 81 31.58 17.40 -1.35
CA ILE A 81 31.73 17.39 -2.81
C ILE A 81 33.00 16.61 -3.11
N TYR A 82 32.88 15.58 -3.93
CA TYR A 82 34.01 14.85 -4.46
C TYR A 82 34.00 14.96 -5.98
N CYS A 83 35.13 15.37 -6.55
CA CYS A 83 35.28 15.52 -8.00
C CYS A 83 36.61 14.92 -8.47
N GLU A 84 36.57 13.98 -9.38
CA GLU A 84 37.76 13.26 -9.87
C GLU A 84 37.78 13.25 -11.40
N ALA A 85 38.88 13.72 -12.01
CA ALA A 85 39.06 13.65 -13.45
C ALA A 85 39.25 12.21 -13.91
N ILE A 86 38.55 11.81 -14.98
CA ILE A 86 38.74 10.50 -15.60
C ILE A 86 39.91 10.59 -16.59
N PRO A 87 40.92 9.70 -16.50
CA PRO A 87 42.05 9.73 -17.43
C PRO A 87 41.61 9.59 -18.89
N ASN A 88 42.20 10.42 -19.77
CA ASN A 88 41.98 10.41 -21.22
C ASN A 88 40.54 10.69 -21.69
N THR A 89 39.71 11.33 -20.85
CA THR A 89 38.38 11.80 -21.24
C THR A 89 38.18 13.27 -20.85
N THR A 90 37.09 13.86 -21.33
CA THR A 90 36.63 15.20 -20.92
C THR A 90 35.56 15.11 -19.81
N GLU A 91 35.41 13.95 -19.19
CA GLU A 91 34.43 13.69 -18.16
C GLU A 91 35.09 13.67 -16.78
N VAL A 92 34.32 14.04 -15.77
CA VAL A 92 34.69 13.89 -14.37
C VAL A 92 33.68 13.01 -13.66
N ILE A 93 34.12 12.39 -12.59
CA ILE A 93 33.28 11.78 -11.58
C ILE A 93 32.90 12.87 -10.60
N LEU A 94 31.60 13.04 -10.33
CA LEU A 94 31.10 13.99 -9.36
C LEU A 94 30.20 13.27 -8.36
N VAL A 95 30.41 13.52 -7.07
CA VAL A 95 29.53 13.07 -5.98
C VAL A 95 29.27 14.25 -5.05
N ILE A 96 27.99 14.55 -4.82
CA ILE A 96 27.53 15.59 -3.91
C ILE A 96 26.69 14.95 -2.82
N VAL A 97 27.06 15.20 -1.57
CA VAL A 97 26.32 14.77 -0.39
C VAL A 97 25.82 16.00 0.35
N LYS A 98 24.56 15.96 0.74
CA LYS A 98 23.90 17.00 1.52
C LYS A 98 22.95 16.36 2.53
N ASP A 99 22.88 16.91 3.74
CA ASP A 99 21.94 16.47 4.78
C ASP A 99 21.98 14.95 5.02
N TRP A 100 23.19 14.36 5.05
CA TRP A 100 23.41 12.92 5.19
C TRP A 100 22.87 12.04 4.04
N SER A 101 22.60 12.59 2.85
CA SER A 101 22.13 11.81 1.69
C SER A 101 22.94 12.18 0.44
N VAL A 102 23.10 11.20 -0.45
CA VAL A 102 23.73 11.41 -1.75
C VAL A 102 22.74 12.13 -2.65
N TYR A 103 23.01 13.41 -2.92
CA TYR A 103 22.16 14.25 -3.76
C TYR A 103 22.42 13.98 -5.25
N LEU A 104 23.68 13.87 -5.63
CA LEU A 104 24.11 13.65 -7.01
C LEU A 104 25.31 12.73 -7.03
N ASP A 105 25.34 11.76 -7.94
CA ASP A 105 26.50 10.93 -8.20
C ASP A 105 26.55 10.48 -9.65
N GLY A 106 27.73 10.50 -10.27
CA GLY A 106 27.91 9.94 -11.61
C GLY A 106 29.06 10.54 -12.41
N ARG A 107 28.96 10.38 -13.74
CA ARG A 107 29.87 10.97 -14.73
C ARG A 107 29.24 12.17 -15.38
N PHE A 108 29.99 13.25 -15.46
CA PHE A 108 29.56 14.52 -16.04
C PHE A 108 30.62 15.05 -16.99
N PRO A 109 30.23 15.67 -18.12
CA PRO A 109 31.14 16.51 -18.88
C PRO A 109 31.75 17.58 -17.97
N ALA A 110 33.07 17.82 -18.07
CA ALA A 110 33.77 18.77 -17.21
C ALA A 110 33.22 20.20 -17.33
N ASP A 111 32.75 20.60 -18.51
CA ASP A 111 32.08 21.88 -18.75
C ASP A 111 30.68 21.98 -18.12
N GLY A 112 29.98 20.86 -17.94
CA GLY A 112 28.65 20.81 -17.31
C GLY A 112 28.66 20.86 -15.78
N VAL A 113 29.81 20.61 -15.13
CA VAL A 113 29.89 20.54 -13.65
C VAL A 113 29.46 21.86 -13.00
N GLN A 114 29.78 22.99 -13.60
CA GLN A 114 29.39 24.29 -13.06
C GLN A 114 27.87 24.42 -12.94
N GLU A 115 27.10 23.92 -13.92
CA GLU A 115 25.64 24.01 -13.92
C GLU A 115 25.04 23.24 -12.73
N GLU A 116 25.59 22.07 -12.41
CA GLU A 116 25.19 21.27 -11.25
C GLU A 116 25.50 21.97 -9.93
N LEU A 117 26.63 22.68 -9.86
CA LEU A 117 27.11 23.32 -8.62
C LEU A 117 26.46 24.67 -8.31
N VAL A 118 25.94 25.38 -9.32
CA VAL A 118 25.32 26.72 -9.15
C VAL A 118 24.19 26.71 -8.12
N SER A 119 23.42 25.61 -8.05
CA SER A 119 22.29 25.47 -7.10
C SER A 119 22.70 25.54 -5.62
N PHE A 120 23.99 25.34 -5.31
CA PHE A 120 24.53 25.33 -3.95
C PHE A 120 25.13 26.67 -3.52
N LEU A 121 25.24 27.67 -4.41
CA LEU A 121 25.79 28.99 -4.08
C LEU A 121 24.90 29.80 -3.14
N THR A 122 23.58 29.57 -3.18
CA THR A 122 22.59 30.33 -2.41
C THR A 122 22.24 29.68 -1.09
N GLN A 123 22.83 28.53 -0.78
CA GLN A 123 22.51 27.71 0.38
C GLN A 123 23.57 27.89 1.48
N SER A 124 23.16 27.79 2.74
CA SER A 124 24.04 27.90 3.92
C SER A 124 24.79 26.60 4.23
N ASN A 125 25.37 25.98 3.21
CA ASN A 125 26.11 24.73 3.30
C ASN A 125 27.59 24.99 3.60
N HIS A 126 28.29 24.04 4.22
CA HIS A 126 29.72 24.09 4.53
C HIS A 126 30.41 22.80 4.06
N PHE A 127 30.67 22.72 2.75
CA PHE A 127 31.14 21.49 2.11
C PHE A 127 32.59 21.12 2.48
N ALA A 128 32.83 19.83 2.71
CA ALA A 128 34.16 19.23 2.60
C ALA A 128 34.39 18.83 1.13
N ILE A 129 35.29 19.55 0.45
CA ILE A 129 35.57 19.39 -0.98
C ILE A 129 36.84 18.56 -1.16
N TYR A 130 36.76 17.49 -1.96
CA TYR A 130 37.85 16.61 -2.33
C TYR A 130 37.99 16.59 -3.84
N VAL A 131 39.19 16.90 -4.36
CA VAL A 131 39.45 16.95 -5.80
C VAL A 131 40.65 16.12 -6.21
N TYR A 132 40.59 15.47 -7.37
CA TYR A 132 41.73 14.79 -7.98
C TYR A 132 41.84 15.08 -9.47
N GLY A 133 43.05 15.43 -9.92
CA GLY A 133 43.35 15.68 -11.33
C GLY A 133 42.89 17.05 -11.84
N ASN A 134 42.78 17.20 -13.16
CA ASN A 134 42.34 18.44 -13.80
C ASN A 134 40.82 18.54 -13.80
N VAL A 135 40.25 19.04 -12.69
CA VAL A 135 38.79 19.19 -12.51
C VAL A 135 38.35 20.66 -12.61
N PRO A 136 37.08 20.91 -12.97
CA PRO A 136 36.53 22.25 -13.14
C PRO A 136 36.15 22.94 -11.81
N ILE A 137 36.81 22.59 -10.71
CA ILE A 137 36.55 23.13 -9.36
C ILE A 137 37.88 23.62 -8.78
N SER A 138 37.90 24.82 -8.21
CA SER A 138 39.08 25.41 -7.57
C SER A 138 38.75 26.01 -6.20
N GLN A 139 39.76 26.05 -5.32
CA GLN A 139 39.62 26.68 -4.01
C GLN A 139 39.55 28.20 -4.11
N THR A 140 40.29 28.78 -5.05
CA THR A 140 40.32 30.21 -5.35
C THR A 140 39.78 30.46 -6.75
N TYR A 141 39.37 31.70 -7.03
CA TYR A 141 38.93 32.07 -8.37
C TYR A 141 40.02 31.78 -9.40
N GLU A 142 39.71 30.90 -10.35
CA GLU A 142 40.53 30.59 -11.52
C GLU A 142 39.65 30.70 -12.76
N LYS A 143 40.23 31.19 -13.86
CA LYS A 143 39.51 31.27 -15.13
C LYS A 143 39.06 29.86 -15.55
N ASP A 144 37.80 29.74 -15.95
CA ASP A 144 37.18 28.49 -16.42
C ASP A 144 37.03 27.39 -15.36
N LYS A 145 37.10 27.74 -14.07
CA LYS A 145 36.77 26.83 -12.95
C LYS A 145 35.74 27.44 -12.01
N PHE A 146 34.96 26.56 -11.39
CA PHE A 146 34.01 26.92 -10.36
C PHE A 146 34.69 27.07 -9.00
N SER A 147 34.52 28.21 -8.35
CA SER A 147 34.99 28.46 -6.99
C SER A 147 33.82 28.82 -6.08
N PHE A 148 33.68 28.11 -4.96
CA PHE A 148 32.70 28.44 -3.94
C PHE A 148 33.10 29.71 -3.16
N GLU A 149 32.11 30.41 -2.62
CA GLU A 149 32.36 31.42 -1.59
C GLU A 149 33.09 30.78 -0.39
N PRO A 150 34.11 31.43 0.20
CA PRO A 150 34.88 30.83 1.29
C PRO A 150 34.05 30.39 2.50
N SER A 151 32.94 31.07 2.78
CA SER A 151 32.01 30.70 3.84
C SER A 151 31.30 29.36 3.59
N ALA A 152 31.16 28.96 2.33
CA ALA A 152 30.51 27.71 1.94
C ALA A 152 31.45 26.50 1.92
N VAL A 153 32.75 26.71 2.19
CA VAL A 153 33.78 25.67 2.15
C VAL A 153 34.32 25.42 3.55
N ARG A 154 34.06 24.23 4.09
CA ARG A 154 34.65 23.77 5.36
C ARG A 154 36.11 23.38 5.19
N SER A 155 36.42 22.68 4.11
CA SER A 155 37.78 22.23 3.78
C SER A 155 37.89 21.95 2.28
N PHE A 156 39.06 22.25 1.69
CA PHE A 156 39.37 21.91 0.31
C PHE A 156 40.63 21.05 0.28
N THR A 157 40.51 19.81 -0.19
CA THR A 157 41.59 18.82 -0.18
C THR A 157 41.87 18.34 -1.59
N VAL A 158 43.09 18.58 -2.08
CA VAL A 158 43.59 17.96 -3.31
C VAL A 158 44.14 16.59 -2.95
N LEU A 159 43.65 15.55 -3.61
CA LEU A 159 44.05 14.17 -3.38
C LEU A 159 45.33 13.85 -4.15
N ASP A 160 46.19 13.01 -3.58
CA ASP A 160 47.43 12.57 -4.23
C ASP A 160 47.20 11.47 -5.28
N ALA A 161 46.08 10.76 -5.20
CA ALA A 161 45.74 9.62 -6.05
C ALA A 161 44.23 9.53 -6.31
N PRO A 162 43.80 8.89 -7.43
CA PRO A 162 42.40 8.68 -7.71
C PRO A 162 41.82 7.62 -6.77
N ILE A 163 40.59 7.84 -6.32
CA ILE A 163 39.92 6.96 -5.37
C ILE A 163 39.07 5.93 -6.08
N PHE A 164 38.51 6.23 -7.26
CA PHE A 164 37.58 5.32 -7.94
C PHE A 164 38.16 3.92 -8.14
N ASN A 165 39.42 3.85 -8.59
CA ASN A 165 40.12 2.59 -8.84
C ASN A 165 40.50 1.83 -7.56
N THR A 166 40.50 2.48 -6.39
CA THR A 166 40.88 1.88 -5.11
C THR A 166 39.71 1.79 -4.12
N LEU A 167 38.50 2.15 -4.56
CA LEU A 167 37.34 2.27 -3.70
C LEU A 167 36.96 0.90 -3.08
N PRO A 168 36.91 0.76 -1.74
CA PRO A 168 36.59 -0.53 -1.12
C PRO A 168 35.15 -0.97 -1.42
N LEU A 169 34.94 -2.29 -1.46
CA LEU A 169 33.61 -2.87 -1.61
C LEU A 169 32.94 -2.95 -0.24
N TYR A 170 31.91 -2.13 -0.03
CA TYR A 170 31.15 -2.13 1.21
C TYR A 170 29.90 -2.98 1.06
N PRO A 171 29.77 -4.11 1.78
CA PRO A 171 28.59 -4.96 1.69
C PRO A 171 27.27 -4.24 2.03
N ALA A 172 27.34 -3.19 2.85
CA ALA A 172 26.20 -2.37 3.23
C ALA A 172 25.58 -1.58 2.05
N PHE A 173 26.36 -1.34 0.98
CA PHE A 173 25.91 -0.61 -0.21
C PHE A 173 25.73 -1.53 -1.43
N GLN A 174 25.84 -2.85 -1.21
CA GLN A 174 25.57 -3.81 -2.27
C GLN A 174 24.08 -3.83 -2.58
N LEU A 175 23.74 -3.63 -3.85
CA LEU A 175 22.39 -3.77 -4.35
C LEU A 175 21.98 -5.24 -4.31
N GLN A 176 20.80 -5.49 -3.76
CA GLN A 176 20.22 -6.82 -3.63
C GLN A 176 18.81 -6.84 -4.24
N THR A 177 18.29 -8.01 -4.57
CA THR A 177 16.90 -8.12 -4.99
C THR A 177 15.97 -7.56 -3.92
N VAL A 178 14.88 -6.90 -4.34
CA VAL A 178 13.90 -6.24 -3.45
C VAL A 178 13.49 -7.13 -2.28
N ASP A 179 13.13 -8.38 -2.55
CA ASP A 179 12.75 -9.35 -1.52
C ASP A 179 13.87 -9.60 -0.51
N ARG A 180 15.12 -9.73 -0.97
CA ARG A 180 16.26 -9.99 -0.10
C ARG A 180 16.59 -8.78 0.77
N ALA A 181 16.57 -7.58 0.19
CA ALA A 181 16.83 -6.34 0.90
C ALA A 181 15.76 -6.05 1.98
N ILE A 182 14.47 -6.20 1.65
CA ILE A 182 13.35 -6.07 2.59
C ILE A 182 13.51 -7.10 3.72
N LYS A 183 13.87 -8.34 3.37
CA LYS A 183 14.05 -9.41 4.35
C LYS A 183 15.23 -9.14 5.30
N ALA A 184 16.35 -8.69 4.76
CA ALA A 184 17.53 -8.37 5.56
C ALA A 184 17.27 -7.27 6.59
N ARG A 185 16.34 -6.35 6.29
CA ARG A 185 15.92 -5.26 7.20
C ARG A 185 14.73 -5.60 8.10
N GLY A 186 14.16 -6.81 7.99
CA GLY A 186 12.99 -7.19 8.78
C GLY A 186 11.73 -6.38 8.47
N ILE A 187 11.70 -5.64 7.35
CA ILE A 187 10.57 -4.79 6.98
C ILE A 187 9.39 -5.70 6.59
N GLY A 188 8.29 -5.59 7.33
CA GLY A 188 7.07 -6.37 7.09
C GLY A 188 7.16 -7.84 7.54
N MET A 189 8.15 -8.21 8.35
CA MET A 189 8.16 -9.50 9.04
C MET A 189 7.56 -9.37 10.43
N LEU A 190 6.58 -10.21 10.75
CA LEU A 190 6.13 -10.40 12.12
C LEU A 190 7.29 -10.95 12.97
N PRO A 191 7.48 -10.50 14.22
CA PRO A 191 8.57 -10.97 15.08
C PRO A 191 8.32 -12.42 15.52
N VAL A 192 8.62 -13.38 14.65
CA VAL A 192 8.37 -14.82 14.85
C VAL A 192 9.07 -15.36 16.10
N LYS A 193 10.20 -14.76 16.51
CA LYS A 193 10.96 -15.20 17.69
C LYS A 193 10.15 -15.13 19.00
N ASN A 194 9.25 -14.15 19.14
CA ASN A 194 8.38 -14.05 20.32
C ASN A 194 7.24 -15.08 20.28
N PHE A 195 6.75 -15.41 19.07
CA PHE A 195 5.72 -16.43 18.89
C PHE A 195 6.23 -17.85 19.14
N ILE A 196 7.51 -18.14 18.86
CA ILE A 196 8.09 -19.45 19.18
C ILE A 196 8.16 -19.65 20.69
N GLY A 197 8.59 -18.63 21.46
CA GLY A 197 8.63 -18.71 22.93
C GLY A 197 7.24 -18.91 23.55
N VAL A 198 6.24 -18.15 23.08
CA VAL A 198 4.85 -18.29 23.53
C VAL A 198 4.26 -19.65 23.11
N GLY A 199 4.58 -20.13 21.90
CA GLY A 199 4.15 -21.44 21.42
C GLY A 199 4.72 -22.57 22.26
N VAL A 200 6.02 -22.53 22.58
CA VAL A 200 6.66 -23.54 23.44
C VAL A 200 6.09 -23.48 24.86
N ALA A 201 5.90 -22.29 25.43
CA ALA A 201 5.29 -22.14 26.76
C ALA A 201 3.84 -22.66 26.79
N ALA A 202 3.04 -22.38 25.76
CA ALA A 202 1.68 -22.88 25.63
C ALA A 202 1.65 -24.41 25.50
N VAL A 203 2.58 -25.00 24.76
CA VAL A 203 2.73 -26.46 24.66
C VAL A 203 3.15 -27.08 26.00
N VAL A 204 4.08 -26.46 26.73
CA VAL A 204 4.49 -26.93 28.06
C VAL A 204 3.34 -26.83 29.07
N ILE A 205 2.59 -25.73 29.07
CA ILE A 205 1.40 -25.55 29.90
C ILE A 205 0.32 -26.56 29.53
N LEU A 206 0.11 -26.84 28.24
CA LEU A 206 -0.84 -27.83 27.76
C LEU A 206 -0.43 -29.25 28.20
N ILE A 207 0.84 -29.61 28.08
CA ILE A 207 1.37 -30.91 28.52
C ILE A 207 1.23 -31.05 30.04
N LEU A 208 1.54 -30.00 30.80
CA LEU A 208 1.38 -29.97 32.26
C LEU A 208 -0.11 -30.10 32.65
N TRP A 209 -1.00 -29.43 31.93
CA TRP A 209 -2.44 -29.49 32.15
C TRP A 209 -3.02 -30.88 31.82
N ILE A 210 -2.58 -31.50 30.72
CA ILE A 210 -2.96 -32.87 30.34
C ILE A 210 -2.44 -33.87 31.39
N TYR A 211 -1.19 -33.71 31.84
CA TYR A 211 -0.61 -34.55 32.89
C TYR A 211 -1.42 -34.44 34.20
N LEU A 212 -1.75 -33.22 34.63
CA LEU A 212 -2.58 -32.98 35.82
C LEU A 212 -4.01 -33.50 35.69
N LYS A 213 -4.57 -33.51 34.47
CA LYS A 213 -5.91 -34.04 34.17
C LYS A 213 -5.95 -35.56 33.91
N SER A 214 -4.80 -36.23 33.82
CA SER A 214 -4.73 -37.66 33.51
C SER A 214 -4.93 -38.58 34.73
N VAL A 215 -5.11 -38.04 35.94
CA VAL A 215 -5.70 -38.78 37.07
C VAL A 215 -7.22 -38.80 36.91
N GLY A 216 -7.70 -39.83 36.23
CA GLY A 216 -9.10 -40.20 36.18
C GLY A 216 -9.85 -39.69 34.96
N VAL A 217 -10.63 -40.60 34.39
CA VAL A 217 -11.58 -40.44 33.28
C VAL A 217 -10.97 -40.65 31.89
N SER A 218 -11.07 -41.90 31.45
CA SER A 218 -11.01 -42.33 30.06
C SER A 218 -12.05 -41.56 29.23
N VAL A 219 -11.59 -40.62 28.42
CA VAL A 219 -12.41 -39.90 27.45
C VAL A 219 -12.71 -40.86 26.29
N PRO A 220 -13.99 -41.07 25.92
CA PRO A 220 -14.32 -41.84 24.73
C PRO A 220 -13.71 -41.15 23.49
N LYS A 221 -13.15 -41.97 22.61
CA LYS A 221 -12.56 -41.56 21.33
C LYS A 221 -13.59 -40.74 20.55
N SER A 222 -13.47 -39.41 20.60
CA SER A 222 -14.25 -38.50 19.78
C SER A 222 -13.91 -38.83 18.33
N ILE A 223 -14.87 -39.45 17.64
CA ILE A 223 -14.85 -39.56 16.18
C ILE A 223 -14.81 -38.11 15.71
N ALA A 224 -13.66 -37.68 15.18
CA ALA A 224 -13.54 -36.35 14.59
C ALA A 224 -14.67 -36.24 13.58
N ALA A 225 -15.63 -35.34 13.84
CA ALA A 225 -16.71 -35.09 12.91
C ALA A 225 -16.04 -34.82 11.57
N GLN A 226 -16.45 -35.55 10.54
CA GLN A 226 -15.96 -35.36 9.19
C GLN A 226 -16.35 -33.94 8.79
N ILE A 227 -15.44 -32.98 8.99
CA ILE A 227 -15.68 -31.57 8.64
C ILE A 227 -15.84 -31.57 7.13
N ASN A 228 -17.08 -31.33 6.67
CA ASN A 228 -17.34 -31.20 5.25
C ASN A 228 -16.45 -30.04 4.75
N PRO A 229 -15.49 -30.29 3.83
CA PRO A 229 -14.56 -29.25 3.40
C PRO A 229 -15.27 -28.06 2.73
N TYR A 230 -16.50 -28.25 2.26
CA TYR A 230 -17.35 -27.21 1.66
C TYR A 230 -18.29 -26.53 2.66
N GLN A 231 -18.19 -26.81 3.97
CA GLN A 231 -19.09 -26.25 4.97
C GLN A 231 -19.05 -24.71 4.95
N THR A 232 -17.85 -24.12 4.96
CA THR A 232 -17.67 -22.65 4.93
C THR A 232 -18.23 -22.03 3.65
N PHE A 233 -18.00 -22.67 2.51
CA PHE A 233 -18.57 -22.28 1.21
C PHE A 233 -20.10 -22.28 1.25
N SER A 234 -20.69 -23.36 1.78
CA SER A 234 -22.14 -23.50 1.88
C SER A 234 -22.75 -22.49 2.85
N ILE A 235 -22.10 -22.20 3.99
CA ILE A 235 -22.55 -21.19 4.96
C ILE A 235 -22.52 -19.80 4.32
N ALA A 236 -21.43 -19.44 3.65
CA ALA A 236 -21.30 -18.14 2.99
C ALA A 236 -22.38 -17.96 1.91
N LEU A 237 -22.61 -18.97 1.08
CA LEU A 237 -23.62 -18.91 0.02
C LEU A 237 -25.05 -19.15 0.51
N SER A 238 -25.25 -19.45 1.79
CA SER A 238 -26.57 -19.50 2.44
C SER A 238 -27.00 -18.13 2.98
N SER A 239 -26.24 -17.05 2.74
CA SER A 239 -26.70 -15.69 3.02
C SER A 239 -27.87 -15.28 2.11
N PRO A 240 -28.56 -14.16 2.38
CA PRO A 240 -29.52 -13.60 1.44
C PRO A 240 -28.88 -13.35 0.06
N ALA A 241 -29.63 -13.62 -1.01
CA ALA A 241 -29.16 -13.38 -2.37
C ALA A 241 -28.97 -11.88 -2.62
N PRO A 242 -27.84 -11.42 -3.21
CA PRO A 242 -27.60 -9.99 -3.44
C PRO A 242 -28.72 -9.29 -4.21
N GLU A 243 -29.34 -9.97 -5.19
CA GLU A 243 -30.53 -9.48 -5.90
C GLU A 243 -31.66 -9.06 -4.94
N LYS A 244 -32.02 -9.94 -4.01
CA LYS A 244 -33.08 -9.68 -3.02
C LYS A 244 -32.68 -8.55 -2.09
N VAL A 245 -31.41 -8.50 -1.68
CA VAL A 245 -30.88 -7.45 -0.79
C VAL A 245 -30.95 -6.09 -1.46
N LEU A 246 -30.43 -5.95 -2.68
CA LEU A 246 -30.41 -4.69 -3.40
C LEU A 246 -31.82 -4.20 -3.78
N ARG A 247 -32.74 -5.13 -4.06
CA ARG A 247 -34.16 -4.78 -4.26
C ARG A 247 -34.80 -4.24 -2.99
N VAL A 248 -34.71 -4.97 -1.87
CA VAL A 248 -35.29 -4.52 -0.59
C VAL A 248 -34.61 -3.23 -0.11
N PHE A 249 -33.30 -3.09 -0.32
CA PHE A 249 -32.58 -1.85 -0.06
C PHE A 249 -33.16 -0.68 -0.86
N SER A 250 -33.39 -0.86 -2.16
CA SER A 250 -34.02 0.16 -3.02
C SER A 250 -35.42 0.54 -2.52
N ASP A 251 -36.25 -0.44 -2.16
CA ASP A 251 -37.59 -0.19 -1.61
C ASP A 251 -37.53 0.59 -0.28
N ARG A 252 -36.52 0.29 0.56
CA ARG A 252 -36.29 1.02 1.82
C ARG A 252 -35.78 2.43 1.59
N LEU A 253 -34.97 2.68 0.56
CA LEU A 253 -34.56 4.03 0.19
C LEU A 253 -35.76 4.90 -0.17
N VAL A 254 -36.74 4.38 -0.92
CA VAL A 254 -37.98 5.12 -1.21
C VAL A 254 -38.70 5.52 0.09
N THR A 255 -38.71 4.63 1.08
CA THR A 255 -39.27 4.92 2.40
C THR A 255 -38.47 6.03 3.08
N VAL A 256 -37.15 5.96 3.10
CA VAL A 256 -36.24 6.97 3.68
C VAL A 256 -36.45 8.34 3.04
N PHE A 257 -36.54 8.43 1.72
CA PHE A 257 -36.78 9.71 1.02
C PHE A 257 -38.18 10.31 1.29
N SER A 258 -39.08 9.58 1.96
CA SER A 258 -40.36 10.11 2.44
C SER A 258 -40.29 10.81 3.80
N MET A 259 -39.10 10.92 4.41
CA MET A 259 -38.91 11.62 5.69
C MET A 259 -39.31 13.09 5.57
N PRO A 260 -40.30 13.58 6.33
CA PRO A 260 -40.82 14.94 6.17
C PRO A 260 -39.85 16.00 6.70
N GLY A 261 -39.19 16.71 5.76
CA GLY A 261 -38.26 17.81 6.02
C GLY A 261 -36.90 17.35 6.57
N TRP A 262 -36.49 16.14 6.23
CA TRP A 262 -35.18 15.58 6.52
C TRP A 262 -34.63 14.90 5.27
N LEU A 263 -33.32 14.98 5.07
CA LEU A 263 -32.62 14.31 3.98
C LEU A 263 -31.60 13.31 4.54
N PRO A 264 -31.50 12.10 3.97
CA PRO A 264 -30.39 11.20 4.27
C PRO A 264 -29.09 11.80 3.74
N GLY A 265 -28.01 11.67 4.51
CA GLY A 265 -26.67 12.10 4.10
C GLY A 265 -25.81 10.91 3.69
N HIS A 266 -25.44 10.10 4.67
CA HIS A 266 -24.61 8.91 4.44
C HIS A 266 -25.39 7.66 4.84
N ILE A 267 -25.37 6.64 3.99
CA ILE A 267 -26.14 5.41 4.10
C ILE A 267 -25.17 4.23 4.08
N ASN A 268 -25.22 3.43 5.13
CA ASN A 268 -24.48 2.19 5.25
C ASN A 268 -25.45 1.01 5.38
N TYR A 269 -25.18 -0.06 4.64
CA TYR A 269 -25.84 -1.34 4.85
C TYR A 269 -24.80 -2.39 5.23
N ALA A 270 -24.97 -2.95 6.42
CA ALA A 270 -24.17 -4.07 6.91
C ALA A 270 -25.05 -4.96 7.80
N THR A 271 -24.81 -6.27 7.78
CA THR A 271 -25.43 -7.23 8.72
C THR A 271 -26.96 -7.19 8.80
N GLY A 272 -27.65 -6.88 7.69
CA GLY A 272 -29.12 -6.83 7.66
C GLY A 272 -29.74 -5.58 8.27
N SER A 273 -28.97 -4.51 8.49
CA SER A 273 -29.48 -3.22 8.93
C SER A 273 -29.04 -2.11 7.99
N LEU A 274 -29.97 -1.21 7.69
CA LEU A 274 -29.72 0.03 6.96
C LEU A 274 -29.55 1.15 7.97
N THR A 275 -28.33 1.65 8.14
CA THR A 275 -28.03 2.79 9.02
C THR A 275 -27.74 4.02 8.19
N MET A 276 -28.25 5.19 8.59
CA MET A 276 -27.97 6.43 7.88
C MET A 276 -27.87 7.63 8.83
N SER A 277 -27.03 8.59 8.45
CA SER A 277 -27.08 9.93 9.04
C SER A 277 -28.13 10.76 8.32
N VAL A 278 -28.82 11.64 9.06
CA VAL A 278 -29.84 12.54 8.49
C VAL A 278 -29.61 13.99 8.85
N GLN A 279 -30.00 14.88 7.94
CA GLN A 279 -29.88 16.32 8.11
C GLN A 279 -31.26 16.99 8.02
N SER A 280 -31.55 17.90 8.93
CA SER A 280 -32.80 18.67 8.93
C SER A 280 -32.81 19.68 7.78
N GLN A 281 -33.95 19.76 7.09
CA GLN A 281 -34.28 20.78 6.09
C GLN A 281 -35.39 21.71 6.61
N GLY A 282 -35.37 22.02 7.91
CA GLY A 282 -36.34 22.92 8.56
C GLY A 282 -37.46 22.22 9.33
N SER A 283 -37.43 20.89 9.44
CA SER A 283 -38.35 20.11 10.28
C SER A 283 -37.77 19.85 11.66
N ASN A 284 -38.64 19.58 12.64
CA ASN A 284 -38.24 19.31 14.02
C ASN A 284 -37.99 17.81 14.25
N ILE A 285 -37.30 17.49 15.35
CA ILE A 285 -36.93 16.11 15.71
C ILE A 285 -38.18 15.27 16.03
N GLN A 286 -39.24 15.86 16.58
CA GLN A 286 -40.48 15.14 16.91
C GLN A 286 -41.12 14.54 15.65
N THR A 287 -41.18 15.30 14.56
CA THR A 287 -41.68 14.84 13.27
C THR A 287 -40.85 13.68 12.71
N LEU A 288 -39.53 13.70 12.91
CA LEU A 288 -38.65 12.59 12.53
C LEU A 288 -38.88 11.36 13.40
N LEU A 289 -39.06 11.53 14.71
CA LEU A 289 -39.37 10.45 15.65
C LEU A 289 -40.71 9.78 15.32
N ASP A 290 -41.73 10.57 14.97
CA ASP A 290 -43.04 10.07 14.56
C ASP A 290 -42.97 9.30 13.22
N TRP A 291 -42.12 9.76 12.28
CA TRP A 291 -41.84 9.01 11.06
C TRP A 291 -41.09 7.70 11.37
N ALA A 292 -40.10 7.73 12.27
CA ALA A 292 -39.31 6.56 12.65
C ALA A 292 -40.20 5.49 13.30
N ASN A 293 -41.06 5.88 14.24
CA ASN A 293 -42.02 4.98 14.89
C ASN A 293 -42.97 4.31 13.89
N ARG A 294 -43.49 5.06 12.92
CA ARG A 294 -44.38 4.52 11.87
C ARG A 294 -43.69 3.52 10.95
N ASN A 295 -42.38 3.68 10.74
CA ASN A 295 -41.59 2.85 9.83
C ASN A 295 -40.74 1.78 10.55
N ASN A 296 -40.96 1.60 11.87
CA ASN A 296 -40.16 0.71 12.73
C ASN A 296 -38.65 0.99 12.65
N ALA A 297 -38.28 2.27 12.56
CA ALA A 297 -36.90 2.72 12.56
C ALA A 297 -36.45 3.14 13.97
N VAL A 298 -35.18 2.93 14.28
CA VAL A 298 -34.57 3.32 15.55
C VAL A 298 -33.80 4.63 15.32
N LEU A 299 -34.17 5.68 16.03
CA LEU A 299 -33.50 6.98 16.01
C LEU A 299 -32.48 7.04 17.15
N THR A 300 -31.24 7.40 16.83
CA THR A 300 -30.15 7.62 17.79
C THR A 300 -29.63 9.05 17.67
N LEU A 301 -29.54 9.75 18.79
CA LEU A 301 -28.95 11.08 18.90
C LEU A 301 -27.52 10.94 19.39
N ASN A 302 -26.56 11.49 18.66
CA ASN A 302 -25.15 11.41 18.97
C ASN A 302 -24.47 12.77 18.76
N ALA A 303 -23.25 12.93 19.29
CA ALA A 303 -22.54 14.21 19.26
C ALA A 303 -22.29 14.73 17.83
N ASN A 304 -22.28 13.83 16.84
CA ASN A 304 -22.00 14.14 15.44
C ASN A 304 -23.26 14.36 14.59
N GLY A 305 -24.46 14.13 15.14
CA GLY A 305 -25.70 14.29 14.39
C GLY A 305 -26.85 13.42 14.87
N ILE A 306 -27.72 13.05 13.93
CA ILE A 306 -28.85 12.14 14.15
C ILE A 306 -28.69 10.98 13.18
N ASP A 307 -28.69 9.77 13.73
CA ASP A 307 -28.64 8.54 12.96
C ASP A 307 -29.96 7.78 13.05
N ILE A 308 -30.32 7.13 11.95
CA ILE A 308 -31.50 6.28 11.85
C ILE A 308 -31.08 4.88 11.40
N ALA A 309 -31.54 3.86 12.11
CA ALA A 309 -31.39 2.46 11.73
C ALA A 309 -32.73 1.85 11.34
N LEU A 310 -32.84 1.33 10.12
CA LEU A 310 -33.95 0.53 9.65
C LEU A 310 -33.52 -0.95 9.58
N PRO A 311 -34.12 -1.84 10.40
CA PRO A 311 -33.85 -3.26 10.30
C PRO A 311 -34.41 -3.83 8.98
N VAL A 312 -33.63 -4.69 8.33
CA VAL A 312 -33.97 -5.32 7.06
C VAL A 312 -33.88 -6.83 7.21
N THR A 313 -35.04 -7.48 7.29
CA THR A 313 -35.12 -8.96 7.34
C THR A 313 -35.30 -9.51 5.94
N ILE A 314 -34.38 -10.37 5.50
CA ILE A 314 -34.43 -11.02 4.19
C ILE A 314 -34.14 -12.50 4.40
N GLU A 315 -34.95 -13.34 3.77
CA GLU A 315 -34.74 -14.78 3.81
C GLU A 315 -33.46 -15.19 3.10
N ASN A 316 -32.72 -16.06 3.77
CA ASN A 316 -31.55 -16.74 3.24
C ASN A 316 -31.91 -17.58 2.01
N ARG A 317 -31.00 -17.62 1.02
CA ARG A 317 -31.19 -18.50 -0.14
C ARG A 317 -30.76 -19.93 0.19
N GLN A 318 -31.27 -20.88 -0.59
CA GLN A 318 -30.76 -22.25 -0.54
C GLN A 318 -29.31 -22.28 -1.05
N ALA A 319 -28.47 -23.09 -0.41
CA ALA A 319 -27.09 -23.27 -0.84
C ALA A 319 -27.04 -23.74 -2.30
N PRO A 320 -26.18 -23.14 -3.14
CA PRO A 320 -26.09 -23.53 -4.54
C PRO A 320 -25.54 -24.95 -4.67
N VAL A 321 -26.12 -25.71 -5.60
CA VAL A 321 -25.73 -27.11 -5.88
C VAL A 321 -24.58 -27.19 -6.89
N LYS A 322 -24.37 -26.11 -7.66
CA LYS A 322 -23.32 -26.01 -8.67
C LYS A 322 -22.19 -25.12 -8.17
N ILE A 323 -20.96 -25.59 -8.35
CA ILE A 323 -19.75 -24.80 -8.12
C ILE A 323 -19.33 -24.21 -9.47
N TYR A 324 -19.17 -22.90 -9.53
CA TYR A 324 -18.77 -22.16 -10.72
C TYR A 324 -17.27 -21.82 -10.64
N SER A 325 -16.62 -21.64 -11.79
CA SER A 325 -15.28 -21.03 -11.78
C SER A 325 -15.38 -19.53 -11.48
N LEU A 326 -14.39 -19.00 -10.75
CA LEU A 326 -14.33 -17.56 -10.45
C LEU A 326 -14.32 -16.71 -11.72
N GLN A 327 -13.61 -17.17 -12.76
CA GLN A 327 -13.57 -16.47 -14.04
C GLN A 327 -14.96 -16.37 -14.68
N GLN A 328 -15.74 -17.47 -14.67
CA GLN A 328 -17.10 -17.44 -15.19
C GLN A 328 -17.99 -16.46 -14.41
N ILE A 329 -17.92 -16.48 -13.08
CA ILE A 329 -18.74 -15.59 -12.23
C ILE A 329 -18.42 -14.12 -12.53
N VAL A 330 -17.13 -13.78 -12.65
CA VAL A 330 -16.69 -12.41 -12.91
C VAL A 330 -17.11 -11.94 -14.30
N ILE A 331 -16.94 -12.78 -15.33
CA ILE A 331 -17.35 -12.46 -16.70
C ILE A 331 -18.87 -12.26 -16.76
N GLU A 332 -19.65 -13.22 -16.25
CA GLU A 332 -21.12 -13.16 -16.30
C GLU A 332 -21.66 -11.96 -15.50
N PHE A 333 -21.06 -11.67 -14.34
CA PHE A 333 -21.41 -10.47 -13.57
C PHE A 333 -21.06 -9.18 -14.32
N SER A 334 -19.86 -9.10 -14.90
CA SER A 334 -19.39 -7.93 -15.65
C SER A 334 -20.25 -7.66 -16.88
N ASP A 335 -20.59 -8.71 -17.65
CA ASP A 335 -21.42 -8.61 -18.84
C ASP A 335 -22.84 -8.16 -18.49
N ASN A 336 -23.44 -8.76 -17.45
CA ASN A 336 -24.76 -8.34 -16.97
C ASN A 336 -24.76 -6.91 -16.43
N LEU A 337 -23.70 -6.52 -15.72
CA LEU A 337 -23.54 -5.17 -15.19
C LEU A 337 -23.40 -4.14 -16.32
N ALA A 338 -22.62 -4.43 -17.37
CA ALA A 338 -22.39 -3.51 -18.49
C ALA A 338 -23.68 -3.15 -19.25
N LEU A 339 -24.69 -4.02 -19.23
CA LEU A 339 -26.01 -3.74 -19.81
C LEU A 339 -26.83 -2.72 -19.01
N ILE A 340 -26.56 -2.58 -17.71
CA ILE A 340 -27.33 -1.74 -16.78
C ILE A 340 -26.56 -0.45 -16.44
N TYR A 341 -25.26 -0.59 -16.20
CA TYR A 341 -24.37 0.48 -15.77
C TYR A 341 -23.05 0.41 -16.55
N PRO A 342 -23.05 0.87 -17.82
CA PRO A 342 -21.89 0.80 -18.69
C PRO A 342 -20.76 1.70 -18.19
N GLY A 343 -19.53 1.20 -18.27
CA GLY A 343 -18.34 1.92 -17.84
C GLY A 343 -17.38 1.03 -17.06
N ASN A 344 -16.26 1.61 -16.60
CA ASN A 344 -15.24 0.90 -15.82
C ASN A 344 -15.41 1.15 -14.31
N HIS A 345 -16.55 0.70 -13.78
CA HIS A 345 -16.94 0.94 -12.38
C HIS A 345 -16.67 -0.25 -11.46
N LEU A 346 -16.27 -1.39 -12.02
CA LEU A 346 -16.03 -2.63 -11.29
C LEU A 346 -14.53 -2.81 -11.03
N SER A 347 -14.14 -2.80 -9.76
CA SER A 347 -12.80 -3.19 -9.32
C SER A 347 -12.78 -4.64 -8.86
N ILE A 348 -11.80 -5.40 -9.35
CA ILE A 348 -11.65 -6.82 -9.10
C ILE A 348 -10.36 -7.03 -8.30
N ALA A 349 -10.48 -7.58 -7.09
CA ALA A 349 -9.33 -7.88 -6.22
C ALA A 349 -8.60 -9.16 -6.65
N PRO A 350 -7.37 -9.40 -6.15
CA PRO A 350 -6.70 -10.68 -6.34
C PRO A 350 -7.50 -11.85 -5.76
N ILE A 351 -7.35 -13.02 -6.36
CA ILE A 351 -7.98 -14.27 -5.89
C ILE A 351 -7.33 -14.71 -4.57
N VAL A 352 -8.15 -15.03 -3.58
CA VAL A 352 -7.72 -15.57 -2.28
C VAL A 352 -8.12 -17.04 -2.18
N SER A 353 -7.17 -17.92 -1.86
CA SER A 353 -7.47 -19.35 -1.62
C SER A 353 -8.03 -19.54 -0.21
N ALA A 354 -9.16 -20.24 -0.11
CA ALA A 354 -9.85 -20.58 1.13
C ALA A 354 -9.94 -22.10 1.33
N GLY A 355 -8.87 -22.82 0.97
CA GLY A 355 -8.83 -24.28 1.03
C GLY A 355 -9.39 -24.91 -0.25
N VAL A 356 -10.58 -25.50 -0.18
CA VAL A 356 -11.20 -26.22 -1.31
C VAL A 356 -11.94 -25.33 -2.31
N TYR A 357 -12.01 -24.03 -2.03
CA TYR A 357 -12.56 -23.01 -2.92
C TYR A 357 -11.69 -21.76 -2.84
N SER A 358 -11.96 -20.81 -3.73
CA SER A 358 -11.31 -19.52 -3.77
C SER A 358 -12.37 -18.41 -3.77
N THR A 359 -11.97 -17.23 -3.31
CA THR A 359 -12.83 -16.05 -3.32
C THR A 359 -12.17 -14.90 -4.06
N ILE A 360 -13.01 -14.00 -4.55
CA ILE A 360 -12.60 -12.75 -5.19
C ILE A 360 -13.50 -11.63 -4.69
N ALA A 361 -12.89 -10.55 -4.18
CA ALA A 361 -13.64 -9.38 -3.78
C ALA A 361 -13.91 -8.50 -5.01
N LEU A 362 -15.16 -8.10 -5.17
CA LEU A 362 -15.64 -7.25 -6.24
C LEU A 362 -16.17 -5.96 -5.62
N THR A 363 -15.63 -4.82 -6.03
CA THR A 363 -16.08 -3.51 -5.54
C THR A 363 -16.64 -2.70 -6.69
N LEU A 364 -17.94 -2.41 -6.64
CA LEU A 364 -18.62 -1.56 -7.60
C LEU A 364 -18.62 -0.12 -7.08
N SER A 365 -17.95 0.78 -7.79
CA SER A 365 -18.01 2.23 -7.54
C SER A 365 -19.25 2.82 -8.17
N ILE A 366 -20.02 3.57 -7.40
CA ILE A 366 -21.27 4.19 -7.81
C ILE A 366 -21.05 5.68 -7.97
N GLU A 367 -21.35 6.19 -9.16
CA GLU A 367 -21.33 7.61 -9.51
C GLU A 367 -22.73 8.04 -9.93
N SER A 368 -23.41 8.78 -9.05
CA SER A 368 -24.72 9.41 -9.26
C SER A 368 -25.80 8.47 -9.81
N LEU A 369 -26.09 7.38 -9.09
CA LEU A 369 -27.14 6.43 -9.46
C LEU A 369 -28.44 6.66 -8.71
N SER A 370 -29.55 6.45 -9.41
CA SER A 370 -30.88 6.40 -8.79
C SER A 370 -31.09 5.08 -8.01
N PRO A 371 -31.94 5.07 -6.96
CA PRO A 371 -32.30 3.83 -6.25
C PRO A 371 -32.83 2.71 -7.17
N ALA A 372 -33.54 3.07 -8.24
CA ALA A 372 -34.04 2.10 -9.21
C ALA A 372 -32.90 1.38 -9.96
N THR A 373 -31.80 2.08 -10.25
CA THR A 373 -30.63 1.48 -10.91
C THR A 373 -29.92 0.48 -9.98
N ILE A 374 -29.90 0.74 -8.67
CA ILE A 374 -29.38 -0.21 -7.67
C ILE A 374 -30.18 -1.53 -7.69
N ALA A 375 -31.51 -1.46 -7.83
CA ALA A 375 -32.32 -2.67 -7.97
C ALA A 375 -32.02 -3.44 -9.27
N LEU A 376 -31.71 -2.73 -10.37
CA LEU A 376 -31.27 -3.37 -11.61
C LEU A 376 -29.90 -4.02 -11.47
N ILE A 377 -28.94 -3.39 -10.80
CA ILE A 377 -27.65 -4.02 -10.43
C ILE A 377 -27.89 -5.30 -9.62
N GLY A 378 -28.90 -5.32 -8.75
CA GLY A 378 -29.36 -6.53 -8.08
C GLY A 378 -29.71 -7.66 -9.05
N LYS A 379 -30.41 -7.36 -10.14
CA LYS A 379 -30.74 -8.36 -11.19
C LYS A 379 -29.49 -8.89 -11.89
N ALA A 380 -28.45 -8.08 -12.07
CA ALA A 380 -27.18 -8.57 -12.63
C ALA A 380 -26.51 -9.65 -11.77
N CYS A 381 -26.83 -9.71 -10.47
CA CYS A 381 -26.33 -10.71 -9.54
C CYS A 381 -27.17 -12.01 -9.53
N GLN A 382 -28.29 -12.07 -10.26
CA GLN A 382 -29.24 -13.16 -10.16
C GLN A 382 -28.61 -14.50 -10.59
N GLY A 383 -28.76 -15.52 -9.76
CA GLY A 383 -28.24 -16.87 -10.03
C GLY A 383 -26.73 -17.04 -9.83
N LEU A 384 -25.98 -15.96 -9.58
CA LEU A 384 -24.54 -16.01 -9.37
C LEU A 384 -24.20 -16.32 -7.89
N PRO A 385 -23.10 -17.07 -7.62
CA PRO A 385 -22.60 -17.35 -6.28
C PRO A 385 -21.85 -16.15 -5.69
N LEU A 386 -22.56 -15.02 -5.61
CA LEU A 386 -22.12 -13.76 -5.02
C LEU A 386 -22.74 -13.56 -3.64
N VAL A 387 -22.00 -12.97 -2.72
CA VAL A 387 -22.45 -12.50 -1.40
C VAL A 387 -22.28 -11.00 -1.34
N LEU A 388 -23.27 -10.27 -0.84
CA LEU A 388 -23.15 -8.83 -0.59
C LEU A 388 -22.56 -8.63 0.82
N ASN A 389 -21.40 -7.98 0.91
CA ASN A 389 -20.72 -7.74 2.17
C ASN A 389 -21.22 -6.46 2.83
N ASN A 390 -21.14 -5.35 2.09
CA ASN A 390 -21.61 -4.05 2.56
C ASN A 390 -21.97 -3.11 1.40
N MET A 391 -22.71 -2.06 1.75
CA MET A 391 -22.90 -0.87 0.91
C MET A 391 -22.56 0.35 1.72
N ASP A 392 -21.84 1.27 1.09
CA ASP A 392 -21.38 2.51 1.69
C ASP A 392 -21.63 3.63 0.67
N LEU A 393 -22.70 4.40 0.89
CA LEU A 393 -23.24 5.33 -0.09
C LEU A 393 -23.49 6.70 0.53
N ALA A 394 -23.12 7.76 -0.16
CA ALA A 394 -23.56 9.13 0.11
C ALA A 394 -24.71 9.50 -0.81
N VAL A 395 -25.61 10.33 -0.30
CA VAL A 395 -26.74 10.90 -1.04
C VAL A 395 -26.42 12.35 -1.37
N ASP A 396 -26.54 12.72 -2.64
CA ASP A 396 -26.37 14.11 -3.06
C ASP A 396 -27.67 14.93 -2.91
N SER A 397 -27.60 16.22 -3.26
CA SER A 397 -28.75 17.12 -3.18
C SER A 397 -29.93 16.73 -4.07
N ASP A 398 -29.67 15.97 -5.14
CA ASP A 398 -30.66 15.52 -6.11
C ASP A 398 -31.25 14.14 -5.74
N GLY A 399 -30.81 13.57 -4.62
CA GLY A 399 -31.24 12.25 -4.15
C GLY A 399 -30.58 11.09 -4.91
N LEU A 400 -29.51 11.36 -5.66
CA LEU A 400 -28.71 10.32 -6.31
C LEU A 400 -27.64 9.80 -5.35
N LEU A 401 -27.24 8.56 -5.59
CA LEU A 401 -26.33 7.80 -4.75
C LEU A 401 -24.93 7.83 -5.35
N THR A 402 -23.93 8.04 -4.50
CA THR A 402 -22.50 7.90 -4.83
C THR A 402 -21.84 7.01 -3.78
N GLY A 403 -20.82 6.23 -4.12
CA GLY A 403 -20.10 5.41 -3.13
C GLY A 403 -19.73 4.04 -3.65
N LYS A 404 -19.85 3.00 -2.80
CA LYS A 404 -19.36 1.65 -3.10
C LYS A 404 -20.32 0.55 -2.65
N ILE A 405 -20.40 -0.49 -3.46
CA ILE A 405 -21.09 -1.74 -3.15
C ILE A 405 -20.07 -2.87 -3.25
N SER A 406 -19.86 -3.61 -2.16
CA SER A 406 -18.85 -4.67 -2.11
C SER A 406 -19.51 -6.04 -2.12
N PHE A 407 -19.08 -6.87 -3.06
CA PHE A 407 -19.47 -8.26 -3.17
C PHE A 407 -18.26 -9.18 -2.95
N GLU A 408 -18.54 -10.41 -2.58
CA GLU A 408 -17.59 -11.52 -2.61
C GLU A 408 -18.12 -12.60 -3.54
N ALA A 409 -17.34 -12.97 -4.55
CA ALA A 409 -17.62 -14.13 -5.40
C ALA A 409 -16.90 -15.35 -4.83
N LEU A 410 -17.62 -16.47 -4.76
CA LEU A 410 -17.09 -17.74 -4.27
C LEU A 410 -17.14 -18.79 -5.39
N GLY A 411 -16.02 -19.44 -5.67
CA GLY A 411 -15.92 -20.42 -6.75
C GLY A 411 -14.61 -21.20 -6.76
N THR A 412 -14.32 -21.91 -7.85
CA THR A 412 -13.05 -22.63 -8.05
C THR A 412 -12.09 -21.84 -8.94
N GLN A 413 -10.80 -22.13 -8.81
CA GLN A 413 -9.70 -21.50 -9.57
C GLN A 413 -9.51 -22.05 -11.00
N LEU A 414 -10.49 -22.77 -11.55
CA LEU A 414 -10.38 -23.44 -12.86
C LEU A 414 -10.58 -22.48 -14.04
#